data_AF-A0A7F8R1F2-F1
#
_entry.id   AF-A0A7F8R1F2-F1
#
_cell.length_a   1.000
_cell.length_b   1.000
_cell.length_c   1.000
_cell.angle_alpha   90.00
_cell.angle_beta   90.00
_cell.angle_gamma   90.00
#
_symmetry.space_group_name_H-M   'P 1'
#
loop_
_entity.id
_entity.type
_entity.pdbx_description
1 polymer ?
#
loop_
_entity_poly.entity_id
_entity_poly.type
_entity_poly.pdbx_seq_one_letter_code
_entity_poly.pdbx_strand_id
1 'polypeptide(L)'
;MSPYVSLAPGLLELRGSSDGAGGVHPMGASAGALVVLGGGCPRVGGCNETRMLEKLPLCGKAFADMMHKVDVWKWCNLSEFIVYYETFTNCTEVETNVVGCYWPNPLAQGFISGVHRQFFANCTVDRTHWEDPPDEVLIPLIAVPVLLTVAMAGLVVWRSKRPDQLL
;
A
#
# COMPACT_ATOMS: atom_id res chain seq x y z
N MET A 1 12.59 22.01 4.75
CA MET A 1 13.59 21.15 4.08
C MET A 1 13.19 19.71 4.27
N SER A 2 12.79 19.06 3.18
CA SER A 2 12.46 17.63 3.11
C SER A 2 13.74 16.80 2.97
N PRO A 3 13.82 15.58 3.53
CA PRO A 3 14.77 14.60 3.06
C PRO A 3 14.08 13.25 2.78
N TYR A 4 13.07 13.19 1.92
CA TYR A 4 12.61 11.89 1.38
C TYR A 4 12.19 12.01 -0.08
N VAL A 5 13.18 12.28 -0.93
CA VAL A 5 13.22 11.72 -2.28
C VAL A 5 14.63 11.18 -2.49
N SER A 6 14.81 9.88 -2.26
CA SER A 6 15.75 9.09 -3.05
C SER A 6 15.45 7.59 -2.93
N LEU A 7 15.17 7.01 -4.09
CA LEU A 7 15.11 5.59 -4.45
C LEU A 7 16.15 4.71 -3.73
N ALA A 8 15.74 3.49 -3.36
CA ALA A 8 16.23 2.22 -3.92
C ALA A 8 15.88 1.01 -3.01
N PRO A 9 15.69 -0.19 -3.57
CA PRO A 9 15.23 -1.38 -2.87
C PRO A 9 16.37 -2.09 -2.13
N GLY A 10 16.06 -2.67 -0.98
CA GLY A 10 16.97 -3.51 -0.20
C GLY A 10 17.22 -2.94 1.19
N LEU A 11 16.42 -3.38 2.16
CA LEU A 11 16.77 -3.19 3.57
C LEU A 11 16.38 -4.43 4.38
N LEU A 12 17.34 -5.34 4.49
CA LEU A 12 17.53 -6.10 5.71
C LEU A 12 18.32 -5.17 6.63
N GLU A 13 17.72 -4.70 7.73
CA GLU A 13 18.41 -4.35 8.98
C GLU A 13 17.35 -4.08 10.06
N LEU A 14 17.25 -5.03 10.98
CA LEU A 14 16.52 -4.92 12.23
C LEU A 14 17.32 -4.00 13.15
N ARG A 15 16.73 -2.90 13.61
CA ARG A 15 17.28 -2.15 14.74
C ARG A 15 16.20 -1.80 15.75
N GLY A 16 16.13 -2.60 16.80
CA GLY A 16 15.42 -2.30 18.04
C GLY A 16 16.24 -1.42 18.99
N SER A 17 15.55 -0.75 19.91
CA SER A 17 16.00 -0.26 21.24
C SER A 17 14.79 0.44 21.88
N SER A 18 14.07 -0.18 22.82
CA SER A 18 14.26 -0.17 24.29
C SER A 18 13.99 1.19 24.96
N ASP A 19 12.94 1.27 25.79
CA ASP A 19 12.99 1.62 27.24
C ASP A 19 11.64 2.11 27.78
N GLY A 20 11.22 1.61 28.95
CA GLY A 20 10.11 2.18 29.72
C GLY A 20 9.38 1.22 30.66
N ALA A 21 9.89 1.08 31.88
CA ALA A 21 9.47 0.15 32.93
C ALA A 21 8.11 0.49 33.59
N GLY A 22 7.41 -0.54 34.09
CA GLY A 22 6.26 -0.41 34.99
C GLY A 22 5.56 -1.74 35.22
N GLY A 23 6.05 -2.53 36.18
CA GLY A 23 5.55 -3.86 36.50
C GLY A 23 4.31 -3.89 37.41
N VAL A 24 3.50 -4.94 37.26
CA VAL A 24 2.70 -5.55 38.33
C VAL A 24 2.71 -7.07 38.15
N HIS A 25 3.12 -7.79 39.20
CA HIS A 25 3.27 -9.25 39.26
C HIS A 25 1.91 -9.98 39.39
N PRO A 26 1.89 -11.32 39.16
CA PRO A 26 0.72 -12.10 38.73
C PRO A 26 0.08 -12.92 39.86
N MET A 27 -1.13 -13.47 39.65
CA MET A 27 -1.58 -14.67 40.36
C MET A 27 -2.37 -15.63 39.45
N GLY A 28 -1.76 -16.80 39.22
CA GLY A 28 -2.41 -18.11 39.31
C GLY A 28 -3.42 -18.55 38.24
N ALA A 29 -3.05 -19.58 37.45
CA ALA A 29 -3.58 -20.95 37.55
C ALA A 29 -3.42 -21.72 36.23
N SER A 30 -3.14 -23.01 36.38
CA SER A 30 -2.78 -24.01 35.37
C SER A 30 -3.90 -24.42 34.39
N ALA A 31 -3.50 -24.82 33.19
CA ALA A 31 -3.73 -26.14 32.57
C ALA A 31 -3.75 -26.02 31.03
N GLY A 32 -3.21 -27.03 30.34
CA GLY A 32 -2.78 -26.96 28.95
C GLY A 32 -3.86 -26.56 27.93
N ALA A 33 -3.43 -25.80 26.93
CA ALA A 33 -4.19 -25.51 25.73
C ALA A 33 -3.24 -25.35 24.54
N LEU A 34 -3.63 -25.95 23.42
CA LEU A 34 -3.02 -25.86 22.09
C LEU A 34 -2.65 -24.39 21.79
N VAL A 35 -1.36 -24.10 21.57
CA VAL A 35 -0.92 -22.74 21.21
C VAL A 35 -1.35 -22.48 19.78
N VAL A 36 -2.58 -21.98 19.60
CA VAL A 36 -2.93 -21.21 18.42
C VAL A 36 -2.06 -19.96 18.49
N LEU A 37 -1.11 -19.79 17.56
CA LEU A 37 -0.41 -18.53 17.35
C LEU A 37 -1.42 -17.52 16.79
N GLY A 38 -2.37 -17.13 17.62
CA GLY A 38 -3.19 -15.97 17.38
C GLY A 38 -2.26 -14.77 17.44
N GLY A 39 -1.98 -14.18 16.28
CA GLY A 39 -1.44 -12.83 16.22
C GLY A 39 -2.42 -11.91 16.93
N GLY A 40 -2.24 -11.75 18.24
CA GLY A 40 -2.96 -10.75 19.00
C GLY A 40 -2.60 -9.40 18.42
N CYS A 41 -3.59 -8.70 17.86
CA CYS A 41 -3.43 -7.30 17.53
C CYS A 41 -3.00 -6.59 18.83
N PRO A 42 -1.87 -5.86 18.85
CA PRO A 42 -1.45 -5.14 20.05
C PRO A 42 -2.62 -4.29 20.53
N ARG A 43 -2.99 -4.43 21.81
CA ARG A 43 -3.90 -3.47 22.43
C ARG A 43 -3.15 -2.14 22.50
N VAL A 44 -3.32 -1.35 21.45
CA VAL A 44 -3.01 0.08 21.41
C VAL A 44 -3.66 0.71 22.64
N GLY A 45 -2.88 1.53 23.37
CA GLY A 45 -3.44 2.40 24.39
C GLY A 45 -4.65 3.14 23.83
N GLY A 46 -5.72 3.28 24.59
CA GLY A 46 -7.05 3.62 24.06
C GLY A 46 -7.03 4.74 23.01
N CYS A 47 -7.50 4.43 21.79
CA CYS A 47 -7.77 5.41 20.75
C CYS A 47 -8.93 6.31 21.21
N ASN A 48 -8.73 7.63 21.21
CA ASN A 48 -9.78 8.57 21.52
C ASN A 48 -10.58 8.92 20.26
N GLU A 49 -11.53 8.06 19.91
CA GLU A 49 -12.38 8.17 18.71
C GLU A 49 -13.15 9.49 18.64
N THR A 50 -13.65 9.99 19.78
CA THR A 50 -14.39 11.25 19.85
C THR A 50 -13.50 12.43 19.46
N ARG A 51 -12.27 12.45 19.97
CA ARG A 51 -11.27 13.48 19.63
C ARG A 51 -10.82 13.34 18.18
N MET A 52 -10.71 12.11 17.68
CA MET A 52 -10.42 11.86 16.26
C MET A 52 -11.48 12.48 15.34
N LEU A 53 -12.76 12.31 15.67
CA LEU A 53 -13.89 12.88 14.92
C LEU A 53 -13.91 14.42 14.96
N GLU A 54 -13.40 15.04 16.02
CA GLU A 54 -13.25 16.49 16.11
C GLU A 54 -12.10 17.02 15.24
N LYS A 55 -11.02 16.25 15.12
CA LYS A 55 -9.79 16.65 14.41
C LYS A 55 -9.87 16.49 12.90
N LEU A 56 -10.46 15.39 12.41
CA LEU A 56 -10.58 15.10 10.98
C LEU A 56 -11.16 16.27 10.15
N PRO A 57 -12.26 16.93 10.57
CA PRO A 57 -12.81 18.07 9.85
C PRO A 57 -11.86 19.26 9.68
N LEU A 58 -10.88 19.44 10.58
CA LEU A 58 -9.88 20.52 10.45
C LEU A 58 -8.98 20.28 9.24
N CYS A 59 -8.51 19.04 9.05
CA CYS A 59 -7.73 18.65 7.88
C CYS A 59 -8.57 18.77 6.59
N GLY A 60 -9.84 18.35 6.63
CA GLY A 60 -10.74 18.47 5.48
C GLY A 60 -11.05 19.92 5.10
N LYS A 61 -11.21 20.82 6.08
CA LYS A 61 -11.42 22.24 5.83
C LYS A 61 -10.20 22.88 5.17
N ALA A 62 -9.00 22.59 5.67
CA ALA A 62 -7.76 23.06 5.05
C ALA A 62 -7.61 22.54 3.61
N PHE A 63 -8.00 21.29 3.36
CA PHE A 63 -8.04 20.72 2.01
C PHE A 63 -9.04 21.44 1.11
N ALA A 64 -10.25 21.71 1.60
CA ALA A 64 -11.28 22.44 0.86
C ALA A 64 -10.79 23.85 0.48
N ASP A 65 -10.14 24.57 1.40
CA ASP A 65 -9.57 25.90 1.15
C ASP A 65 -8.47 25.87 0.08
N MET A 66 -7.69 24.79 0.01
CA MET A 66 -6.69 24.58 -1.06
C MET A 66 -7.36 24.22 -2.39
N MET A 67 -8.39 23.37 -2.37
CA MET A 67 -9.16 23.01 -3.56
C MET A 67 -9.90 24.20 -4.17
N HIS A 68 -10.28 25.21 -3.37
CA HIS A 68 -10.84 26.47 -3.88
C HIS A 68 -9.86 27.30 -4.73
N LYS A 69 -8.55 27.04 -4.62
CA LYS A 69 -7.54 27.67 -5.48
C LYS A 69 -7.39 26.97 -6.83
N VAL A 70 -7.94 25.75 -6.95
CA VAL A 70 -7.92 24.95 -8.17
C VAL A 70 -9.27 25.13 -8.87
N ASP A 71 -9.24 25.47 -10.14
CA ASP A 71 -10.46 25.61 -10.93
C ASP A 71 -11.26 24.29 -10.96
N VAL A 72 -12.60 24.39 -10.90
CA VAL A 72 -13.50 23.23 -10.81
C VAL A 72 -13.29 22.23 -11.96
N TRP A 73 -12.98 22.71 -13.18
CA TRP A 73 -12.73 21.84 -14.33
C TRP A 73 -11.41 21.04 -14.23
N LYS A 74 -10.51 21.41 -13.32
CA LYS A 74 -9.24 20.73 -13.08
C LYS A 74 -9.30 19.72 -11.94
N TRP A 75 -10.41 19.63 -11.21
CA TRP A 75 -10.55 18.71 -10.08
C TRP A 75 -10.36 17.24 -10.47
N CYS A 76 -10.65 16.86 -11.71
CA CYS A 76 -10.44 15.49 -12.18
C CYS A 76 -9.00 15.21 -12.66
N ASN A 77 -8.10 16.19 -12.63
CA ASN A 77 -6.70 16.00 -13.00
C ASN A 77 -5.85 15.78 -11.74
N LEU A 78 -5.41 14.54 -11.53
CA LEU A 78 -4.62 14.16 -10.36
C LEU A 78 -3.40 15.05 -10.15
N SER A 79 -2.70 15.41 -11.23
CA SER A 79 -1.48 16.24 -11.17
C SER A 79 -1.71 17.64 -10.60
N GLU A 80 -2.94 18.16 -10.69
CA GLU A 80 -3.27 19.52 -10.22
C GLU A 80 -3.52 19.57 -8.71
N PHE A 81 -3.91 18.45 -8.08
CA PHE A 81 -4.26 18.43 -6.66
C PHE A 81 -3.49 17.42 -5.81
N ILE A 82 -2.59 16.61 -6.39
CA ILE A 82 -1.84 15.57 -5.68
C ILE A 82 -1.10 16.11 -4.46
N VAL A 83 -0.45 17.26 -4.56
CA VAL A 83 0.29 17.88 -3.45
C VAL A 83 -0.64 18.32 -2.31
N TYR A 84 -1.83 18.83 -2.63
CA TYR A 84 -2.83 19.21 -1.63
C TYR A 84 -3.42 17.97 -0.95
N TYR A 85 -3.61 16.90 -1.72
CA TYR A 85 -4.09 15.63 -1.22
C TYR A 85 -3.07 14.95 -0.30
N GLU A 86 -1.78 14.98 -0.63
CA GLU A 86 -0.70 14.51 0.24
C GLU A 86 -0.66 15.28 1.57
N THR A 87 -0.81 16.61 1.50
CA THR A 87 -0.90 17.46 2.69
C THR A 87 -2.11 17.08 3.55
N PHE A 88 -3.25 16.82 2.92
CA PHE A 88 -4.46 16.35 3.58
C PHE A 88 -4.25 15.00 4.28
N THR A 89 -3.70 14.00 3.58
CA THR A 89 -3.45 12.68 4.17
C THR A 89 -2.43 12.74 5.31
N ASN A 90 -1.37 13.53 5.16
CA ASN A 90 -0.37 13.74 6.21
C ASN A 90 -0.99 14.40 7.46
N CYS A 91 -1.85 15.42 7.27
CA CYS A 91 -2.61 16.01 8.38
C CYS A 91 -3.45 14.95 9.12
N THR A 92 -4.16 14.09 8.38
CA THR A 92 -4.96 13.01 9.02
C THR A 92 -4.09 12.01 9.77
N GLU A 93 -2.92 11.67 9.24
CA GLU A 93 -1.95 10.76 9.88
C GLU A 93 -1.37 11.34 11.16
N VAL A 94 -0.97 12.62 11.13
CA VAL A 94 -0.47 13.32 12.32
C VAL A 94 -1.56 13.39 13.38
N GLU A 95 -2.77 13.81 13.03
CA GLU A 95 -3.87 13.90 13.99
C GLU A 95 -4.26 12.52 14.55
N THR A 96 -4.27 11.45 13.75
CA THR A 96 -4.46 10.08 14.28
C THR A 96 -3.43 9.70 15.33
N ASN A 97 -2.15 9.95 15.03
CA ASN A 97 -1.07 9.60 15.93
C ASN A 97 -1.12 10.42 17.22
N VAL A 98 -1.50 11.71 17.13
CA VAL A 98 -1.67 12.60 18.29
C VAL A 98 -2.80 12.15 19.22
N VAL A 99 -3.89 11.59 18.69
CA VAL A 99 -5.01 11.08 19.50
C VAL A 99 -4.83 9.62 19.95
N GLY A 100 -3.69 8.99 19.62
CA GLY A 100 -3.37 7.61 19.99
C GLY A 100 -4.08 6.55 19.13
N CYS A 101 -4.56 6.91 17.94
CA CYS A 101 -5.18 5.99 17.00
C CYS A 101 -4.19 5.62 15.90
N TYR A 102 -4.29 4.40 15.36
CA TYR A 102 -3.47 3.98 14.23
C TYR A 102 -3.99 4.57 12.91
N TRP A 103 -3.10 4.73 11.93
CA TRP A 103 -3.43 5.13 10.58
C TRP A 103 -3.05 4.01 9.59
N PRO A 104 -3.90 3.64 8.63
CA PRO A 104 -5.29 4.07 8.43
C PRO A 104 -6.25 3.38 9.40
N ASN A 105 -7.37 4.02 9.76
CA ASN A 105 -8.45 3.43 10.57
C ASN A 105 -9.83 3.66 9.91
N PRO A 106 -10.91 2.96 10.34
CA PRO A 106 -12.23 3.09 9.73
C PRO A 106 -12.82 4.52 9.76
N LEU A 107 -12.53 5.31 10.80
CA LEU A 107 -12.98 6.71 10.89
C LEU A 107 -12.28 7.57 9.83
N ALA A 108 -10.95 7.43 9.69
CA ALA A 108 -10.17 8.11 8.67
C ALA A 108 -10.60 7.67 7.26
N GLN A 109 -10.79 6.37 7.03
CA GLN A 109 -11.24 5.84 5.75
C GLN A 109 -12.63 6.37 5.36
N GLY A 110 -13.58 6.37 6.31
CA GLY A 110 -14.91 6.93 6.10
C GLY A 110 -14.86 8.41 5.75
N PHE A 111 -14.07 9.18 6.49
CA PHE A 111 -13.89 10.61 6.24
C PHE A 111 -13.24 10.91 4.89
N ILE A 112 -12.13 10.25 4.56
CA ILE A 112 -11.44 10.39 3.26
C ILE A 112 -12.41 10.05 2.12
N SER A 113 -13.18 8.96 2.24
CA SER A 113 -14.17 8.58 1.23
C SER A 113 -15.29 9.62 1.07
N GLY A 114 -15.69 10.29 2.16
CA GLY A 114 -16.66 11.39 2.14
C GLY A 114 -16.13 12.61 1.39
N VAL A 115 -14.88 13.01 1.66
CA VAL A 115 -14.18 14.08 0.94
C VAL A 115 -14.08 13.74 -0.56
N HIS A 116 -13.71 12.50 -0.89
CA HIS A 116 -13.65 12.05 -2.29
C HIS A 116 -14.99 12.19 -3.01
N ARG A 117 -16.09 11.78 -2.37
CA ARG A 117 -17.43 11.96 -2.94
C ARG A 117 -17.84 13.43 -3.07
N GLN A 118 -17.41 14.30 -2.16
CA GLN A 118 -17.75 15.71 -2.20
C GLN A 118 -17.08 16.45 -3.37
N PHE A 119 -15.79 16.20 -3.62
CA PHE A 119 -15.02 16.94 -4.64
C PHE A 119 -14.95 16.21 -5.99
N PHE A 120 -14.98 14.87 -6.01
CA PHE A 120 -14.68 14.08 -7.21
C PHE A 120 -15.82 13.19 -7.70
N ALA A 121 -17.06 13.35 -7.21
CA ALA A 121 -18.19 12.50 -7.61
C ALA A 121 -18.50 12.51 -9.12
N ASN A 122 -18.18 13.59 -9.83
CA ASN A 122 -18.43 13.72 -11.27
C ASN A 122 -17.20 13.40 -12.13
N CYS A 123 -16.11 12.93 -11.52
CA CYS A 123 -14.92 12.57 -12.27
C CYS A 123 -15.02 11.13 -12.77
N THR A 124 -14.88 10.95 -14.09
CA THR A 124 -14.71 9.62 -14.68
C THR A 124 -13.27 9.16 -14.49
N VAL A 125 -13.08 8.05 -13.81
CA VAL A 125 -11.77 7.39 -13.78
C VAL A 125 -11.64 6.61 -15.08
N ASP A 126 -10.79 7.09 -15.98
CA ASP A 126 -10.36 6.28 -17.12
C ASP A 126 -9.47 5.17 -16.59
N ARG A 127 -10.09 4.06 -16.20
CA ARG A 127 -9.36 2.85 -15.87
C ARG A 127 -8.98 2.23 -17.19
N THR A 128 -7.75 2.49 -17.61
CA THR A 128 -7.04 1.56 -18.49
C THR A 128 -7.23 0.18 -17.88
N HIS A 129 -7.94 -0.67 -18.61
CA HIS A 129 -8.30 -2.03 -18.21
C HIS A 129 -7.02 -2.86 -18.22
N TRP A 130 -6.26 -2.77 -17.13
CA TRP A 130 -5.10 -3.58 -16.83
C TRP A 130 -5.59 -4.94 -16.34
N GLU A 131 -6.18 -5.70 -17.24
CA GLU A 131 -6.49 -7.10 -17.01
C GLU A 131 -5.47 -7.96 -17.76
N ASP A 132 -5.12 -9.08 -17.16
CA ASP A 132 -4.29 -10.07 -17.81
C ASP A 132 -4.98 -10.49 -19.12
N PRO A 133 -4.23 -10.66 -20.21
CA PRO A 133 -4.82 -11.12 -21.46
C PRO A 133 -5.45 -12.51 -21.23
N PRO A 134 -6.54 -12.84 -21.93
CA PRO A 134 -7.26 -14.10 -21.69
C PRO A 134 -6.32 -15.31 -21.79
N ASP A 135 -6.58 -16.35 -21.00
CA ASP A 135 -5.71 -17.53 -20.88
C ASP A 135 -5.39 -18.18 -22.24
N GLU A 136 -6.33 -18.10 -23.19
CA GLU A 136 -6.19 -18.59 -24.57
C GLU A 136 -5.03 -17.96 -25.35
N VAL A 137 -4.64 -16.72 -25.02
CA VAL A 137 -3.47 -16.04 -25.61
C VAL A 137 -2.28 -16.01 -24.67
N LEU A 138 -2.50 -15.93 -23.36
CA LEU A 138 -1.42 -15.88 -22.37
C LEU A 138 -0.61 -17.19 -22.34
N ILE A 139 -1.29 -18.33 -22.32
CA ILE A 139 -0.65 -19.66 -22.24
C ILE A 139 0.24 -19.94 -23.47
N PRO A 140 -0.22 -19.79 -24.72
CA PRO A 140 0.66 -20.03 -25.87
C PRO A 140 1.82 -19.03 -25.95
N LEU A 141 1.61 -17.78 -25.51
CA LEU A 141 2.69 -16.77 -25.46
C LEU A 141 3.82 -17.20 -24.51
N ILE A 142 3.51 -17.93 -23.44
CA ILE A 142 4.50 -18.51 -22.52
C ILE A 142 5.08 -19.82 -23.09
N ALA A 143 4.24 -20.69 -23.64
CA ALA A 143 4.65 -22.02 -24.09
C ALA A 143 5.57 -21.97 -25.32
N VAL A 144 5.31 -21.09 -26.28
CA VAL A 144 6.08 -21.00 -27.55
C VAL A 144 7.56 -20.69 -27.31
N PRO A 145 7.96 -19.65 -26.55
CA PRO A 145 9.36 -19.40 -26.23
C PRO A 145 10.05 -20.57 -25.51
N VAL A 146 9.35 -21.24 -24.58
CA VAL A 146 9.88 -22.41 -23.87
C VAL A 146 10.14 -23.57 -24.83
N LEU A 147 9.19 -23.89 -25.71
CA LEU A 147 9.37 -24.95 -26.70
C LEU A 147 10.48 -24.62 -27.71
N LEU A 148 10.57 -23.37 -28.15
CA LEU A 148 11.63 -22.92 -29.06
C LEU A 148 13.02 -23.01 -28.42
N THR A 149 13.17 -22.62 -27.14
CA THR A 149 14.45 -22.74 -26.42
C THR A 149 14.87 -24.21 -26.27
N VAL A 150 13.94 -25.10 -25.91
CA VAL A 150 14.21 -26.54 -25.83
C VAL A 150 14.61 -27.11 -27.20
N ALA A 151 13.91 -26.72 -28.27
CA ALA A 151 14.23 -27.16 -29.63
C ALA A 151 15.61 -26.69 -30.10
N MET A 152 15.95 -25.42 -29.86
CA MET A 152 17.27 -24.86 -30.21
C MET A 152 18.39 -25.52 -29.41
N ALA A 153 18.20 -25.76 -28.10
CA ALA A 153 19.17 -26.48 -27.29
C ALA A 153 19.37 -27.92 -27.80
N GLY A 154 18.27 -28.61 -28.14
CA GLY A 154 18.32 -29.94 -28.75
C GLY A 154 19.05 -29.95 -30.09
N LEU A 155 18.81 -28.95 -30.94
CA LEU A 155 19.48 -28.79 -32.23
C LEU A 155 21.00 -28.59 -32.06
N VAL A 156 21.41 -27.74 -31.10
CA VAL A 156 22.83 -27.48 -30.82
C VAL A 156 23.51 -28.75 -30.31
N VAL A 157 22.91 -29.48 -29.37
CA VAL A 157 23.45 -30.75 -28.87
C VAL A 157 23.56 -31.77 -29.99
N TRP A 158 22.55 -31.86 -30.85
CA TRP A 158 22.55 -32.78 -31.98
C TRP A 158 23.64 -32.46 -33.01
N ARG A 159 23.82 -31.18 -33.38
CA ARG A 159 24.88 -30.72 -34.29
C ARG A 159 26.27 -30.90 -33.69
N SER A 160 26.45 -30.60 -32.41
CA SER A 160 27.72 -30.82 -31.70
C SER A 160 28.11 -32.30 -31.63
N LYS A 161 27.13 -33.22 -31.67
CA LYS A 161 27.37 -34.67 -31.68
C LYS A 161 27.61 -35.24 -33.09
N ARG A 162 27.30 -34.49 -34.15
CA ARG A 162 27.54 -34.85 -35.55
C ARG A 162 28.34 -33.77 -36.31
N PRO A 163 29.60 -33.49 -35.90
CA PRO A 163 30.43 -32.50 -36.60
C PRO A 163 30.77 -32.92 -38.05
N ASP A 164 30.76 -34.23 -38.36
CA ASP A 164 31.34 -34.79 -39.60
C ASP A 164 30.31 -35.13 -40.70
N GLN A 165 29.11 -34.53 -40.72
CA GLN A 165 28.13 -34.75 -41.80
C GLN A 165 27.98 -33.55 -42.76
N LEU A 166 28.84 -32.53 -42.60
CA LEU A 166 28.90 -31.32 -43.44
C LEU A 166 30.33 -30.95 -43.89
N LEU A 167 31.27 -31.89 -43.87
CA LEU A 167 32.55 -31.79 -44.58
C LEU A 167 32.86 -33.11 -45.33
#